data_AF-A0AAP6BAL3-F1
#
_entry.id   AF-A0AAP6BAL3-F1
#
_cell.length_a   1.000
_cell.length_b   1.000
_cell.length_c   1.000
_cell.angle_alpha   90.00
_cell.angle_beta   90.00
_cell.angle_gamma   90.00
#
_symmetry.space_group_name_H-M   'P 1'
#
loop_
_entity.id
_entity.type
_entity.pdbx_description
1 polymer ?
#
loop_
_entity_poly.entity_id
_entity_poly.type
_entity_poly.pdbx_seq_one_letter_code
_entity_poly.pdbx_strand_id
1 'polypeptide(L)'
;MGLLQCNPPIPPPAPGLHRFVLVHEEFEGGSFDDERYEGLRVNPPDGCRPVNGGCFALRCERPGPTMLDAIAETLAEIRRAHGLVMNSLGIDPKEWMDDGKDGFGAQIVAHLVLMARYRAESLGYGRAELVRLLDATGV
;
A
#
# COMPACT_ATOMS: atom_id res chain seq x y z
N MET A 1 10.27 -1.12 28.24
CA MET A 1 10.77 0.26 28.12
C MET A 1 12.09 0.22 27.37
N GLY A 2 12.12 0.76 26.14
CA GLY A 2 13.31 0.78 25.28
C GLY A 2 12.92 0.90 23.81
N LEU A 3 12.80 2.14 23.33
CA LEU A 3 12.56 2.50 21.93
C LEU A 3 13.89 2.61 21.17
N LEU A 4 13.92 2.10 19.92
CA LEU A 4 14.70 2.52 18.73
C LEU A 4 16.24 2.39 18.81
N GLN A 5 17.01 1.95 17.80
CA GLN A 5 17.01 2.29 16.37
C GLN A 5 18.09 1.45 15.63
N CYS A 6 17.83 0.95 14.41
CA CYS A 6 18.90 0.59 13.46
C CYS A 6 18.38 0.68 12.01
N ASN A 7 17.83 1.84 11.65
CA ASN A 7 17.86 2.26 10.26
C ASN A 7 18.20 3.76 10.27
N PRO A 8 19.29 4.21 9.62
CA PRO A 8 19.55 5.63 9.50
C PRO A 8 18.31 6.33 8.93
N PRO A 9 17.99 7.57 9.35
CA PRO A 9 16.93 8.33 8.72
C PRO A 9 17.25 8.41 7.23
N ILE A 10 16.46 7.70 6.43
CA ILE A 10 16.53 7.79 4.98
C ILE A 10 16.35 9.28 4.65
N PRO A 11 17.29 9.93 3.93
CA PRO A 11 17.15 11.33 3.59
C PRO A 11 15.77 11.56 2.99
N PRO A 12 15.02 12.60 3.41
CA PRO A 12 13.71 12.84 2.83
C PRO A 12 13.87 12.90 1.30
N PRO A 13 12.94 12.29 0.55
CA PRO A 13 12.96 12.39 -0.90
C PRO A 13 12.95 13.87 -1.33
N ALA A 14 13.42 14.16 -2.54
CA ALA A 14 13.39 15.52 -3.06
C ALA A 14 11.95 16.07 -3.00
N PRO A 15 11.75 17.38 -2.84
CA PRO A 15 10.41 17.97 -2.80
C PRO A 15 9.54 17.48 -3.97
N GLY A 16 8.35 16.95 -3.66
CA GLY A 16 7.43 16.40 -4.65
C GLY A 16 7.65 14.93 -5.02
N LEU A 17 8.68 14.26 -4.49
CA LEU A 17 8.86 12.80 -4.57
C LEU A 17 8.43 12.14 -3.25
N HIS A 18 7.79 10.98 -3.36
CA HIS A 18 7.27 10.20 -2.24
C HIS A 18 7.85 8.79 -2.28
N ARG A 19 8.39 8.33 -1.16
CA ARG A 19 8.90 6.97 -1.00
C ARG A 19 7.90 6.10 -0.25
N PHE A 20 7.55 4.96 -0.81
CA PHE A 20 6.65 3.99 -0.19
C PHE A 20 6.92 2.57 -0.67
N VAL A 21 6.32 1.61 0.02
CA VAL A 21 6.33 0.19 -0.36
C VAL A 21 4.91 -0.20 -0.71
N LEU A 22 4.71 -0.97 -1.77
CA LEU A 22 3.46 -1.66 -2.05
C LEU A 22 3.69 -3.15 -1.88
N VAL A 23 2.79 -3.84 -1.18
CA VAL A 23 2.82 -5.28 -0.96
C VAL A 23 1.54 -5.89 -1.48
N HIS A 24 1.67 -7.06 -2.12
CA HIS A 24 0.54 -7.93 -2.40
C HIS A 24 0.49 -9.00 -1.31
N GLU A 25 -0.29 -8.74 -0.26
CA GLU A 25 -0.48 -9.68 0.83
C GLU A 25 -1.60 -10.66 0.49
N GLU A 26 -1.26 -11.94 0.46
CA GLU A 26 -2.23 -13.03 0.35
C GLU A 26 -2.15 -13.91 1.60
N PHE A 27 -3.32 -14.29 2.13
CA PHE A 27 -3.41 -15.19 3.28
C PHE A 27 -2.86 -16.59 2.97
N GLU A 28 -3.03 -17.07 1.73
CA GLU A 28 -2.59 -18.40 1.31
C GLU A 28 -1.14 -18.43 0.76
N GLY A 29 -0.42 -17.30 0.81
CA GLY A 29 1.00 -17.24 0.47
C GLY A 29 1.29 -17.19 -1.04
N GLY A 30 1.50 -15.98 -1.56
CA GLY A 30 2.13 -15.76 -2.86
C GLY A 30 3.65 -15.58 -2.69
N SER A 31 4.44 -16.48 -3.27
CA SER A 31 5.90 -16.29 -3.30
C SER A 31 6.27 -15.16 -4.26
N PHE A 32 7.42 -14.50 -4.04
CA PHE A 32 7.92 -13.45 -4.93
C PHE A 32 8.00 -13.90 -6.40
N ASP A 33 8.24 -15.20 -6.64
CA ASP A 33 8.45 -15.76 -7.97
C ASP A 33 7.19 -16.31 -8.63
N ASP A 34 6.02 -16.15 -8.00
CA ASP A 34 4.73 -16.54 -8.59
C ASP A 34 4.55 -15.90 -9.98
N GLU A 35 4.03 -16.68 -10.93
CA GLU A 35 3.84 -16.29 -12.33
C GLU A 35 2.96 -15.05 -12.44
N ARG A 36 2.01 -14.85 -11.51
CA ARG A 36 1.15 -13.66 -11.50
C ARG A 36 1.95 -12.35 -11.40
N TYR A 37 3.15 -12.38 -10.83
CA TYR A 37 4.01 -11.20 -10.67
C TYR A 37 5.03 -11.03 -11.80
N GLU A 38 5.11 -11.95 -12.76
CA GLU A 38 6.10 -11.89 -13.85
C GLU A 38 6.06 -10.54 -14.58
N GLY A 39 4.86 -10.08 -14.96
CA GLY A 39 4.69 -8.80 -15.65
C GLY A 39 5.25 -7.61 -14.87
N LEU A 40 5.03 -7.57 -13.55
CA LEU A 40 5.57 -6.51 -12.68
C LEU A 40 7.07 -6.68 -12.40
N ARG A 41 7.59 -7.91 -12.43
CA ARG A 41 9.03 -8.16 -12.29
C ARG A 41 9.80 -7.68 -13.51
N VAL A 42 9.25 -7.90 -14.70
CA VAL A 42 9.87 -7.55 -15.97
C VAL A 42 9.67 -6.07 -16.31
N ASN A 43 8.48 -5.53 -16.04
CA ASN A 43 8.12 -4.16 -16.41
C ASN A 43 7.38 -3.46 -15.26
N PRO A 44 8.07 -3.11 -14.16
CA PRO A 44 7.46 -2.38 -13.06
C PRO A 44 7.13 -0.93 -13.50
N PRO A 45 6.19 -0.26 -12.79
CA PRO A 45 5.98 1.17 -12.95
C PRO A 45 7.26 1.98 -12.82
N ASP A 46 7.37 3.09 -13.54
CA ASP A 46 8.54 3.98 -13.43
C ASP A 46 8.75 4.40 -11.97
N GLY A 47 10.01 4.37 -11.52
CA GLY A 47 10.39 4.67 -10.13
C GLY A 47 10.06 3.56 -9.12
N CYS A 48 9.52 2.42 -9.55
CA CYS A 48 9.30 1.25 -8.72
C CYS A 48 10.25 0.10 -9.08
N ARG A 49 10.63 -0.69 -8.06
CA ARG A 49 11.42 -1.92 -8.26
C ARG A 49 10.87 -3.08 -7.44
N PRO A 50 10.79 -4.29 -8.02
CA PRO A 50 10.47 -5.51 -7.29
C PRO A 50 11.48 -5.76 -6.17
N VAL A 51 10.99 -6.15 -5.01
CA VAL A 51 11.80 -6.61 -3.88
C VAL A 51 11.17 -7.84 -3.24
N ASN A 52 12.02 -8.81 -2.89
CA ASN A 52 11.60 -9.99 -2.14
C ASN A 52 11.78 -9.73 -0.64
N GLY A 53 10.68 -9.70 0.10
CA GLY A 53 10.64 -9.56 1.56
C GLY A 53 9.98 -10.75 2.27
N GLY A 54 9.89 -11.91 1.61
CA GLY A 54 9.02 -13.03 2.03
C GLY A 54 7.62 -13.00 1.39
N CYS A 55 7.32 -11.94 0.64
CA CYS A 55 6.14 -11.74 -0.19
C CYS A 55 6.53 -10.88 -1.41
N PHE A 56 5.64 -10.77 -2.39
CA PHE A 56 5.85 -9.85 -3.52
C PHE A 56 5.61 -8.40 -3.10
N ALA A 57 6.63 -7.55 -3.29
CA ALA A 57 6.56 -6.14 -2.97
C ALA A 57 7.28 -5.28 -4.01
N LEU A 58 6.88 -4.01 -4.08
CA LEU A 58 7.53 -2.95 -4.85
C LEU A 58 8.04 -1.88 -3.89
N ARG A 59 9.30 -1.48 -4.03
CA ARG A 59 9.81 -0.22 -3.45
C ARG A 59 9.69 0.87 -4.51
N CYS A 60 8.99 1.93 -4.18
CA CYS A 60 8.69 3.02 -5.10
C CYS A 60 9.23 4.35 -4.60
N GLU A 61 9.71 5.17 -5.52
CA GLU A 61 9.95 6.61 -5.37
C GLU A 61 9.23 7.31 -6.52
N ARG A 62 8.10 7.97 -6.22
CA ARG A 62 7.15 8.46 -7.21
C ARG A 62 6.84 9.94 -7.01
N PRO A 63 6.70 10.72 -8.08
CA PRO A 63 6.23 12.09 -7.96
C PRO A 63 4.75 12.12 -7.59
N GLY A 64 4.32 13.21 -6.94
CA GLY A 64 2.90 13.46 -6.72
C GLY A 64 2.65 14.69 -5.84
N PRO A 65 1.45 15.29 -5.91
CA PRO A 65 1.07 16.40 -5.03
C PRO A 65 1.15 16.01 -3.56
N THR A 66 0.71 14.78 -3.23
CA THR A 66 0.82 14.18 -1.91
C THR A 66 1.21 12.70 -1.98
N MET A 67 1.57 12.12 -0.84
CA MET A 67 1.91 10.69 -0.77
C MET A 67 0.73 9.80 -1.15
N LEU A 68 -0.50 10.17 -0.76
CA LEU A 68 -1.71 9.42 -1.12
C LEU A 68 -1.98 9.47 -2.62
N ASP A 69 -1.77 10.63 -3.26
CA ASP A 69 -1.90 10.75 -4.71
C ASP A 69 -0.86 9.90 -5.45
N ALA A 70 0.41 9.92 -5.01
CA ALA A 70 1.47 9.10 -5.61
C ALA A 70 1.19 7.59 -5.47
N ILE A 71 0.65 7.15 -4.33
CA ILE A 71 0.23 5.76 -4.10
C ILE A 71 -0.97 5.42 -5.00
N ALA A 72 -2.01 6.26 -5.03
CA ALA A 72 -3.22 6.03 -5.82
C ALA A 72 -2.91 5.92 -7.33
N GLU A 73 -2.07 6.80 -7.86
CA GLU A 73 -1.64 6.73 -9.25
C GLU A 73 -0.88 5.44 -9.56
N THR A 74 0.02 5.02 -8.67
CA THR A 74 0.81 3.79 -8.82
C THR A 74 -0.09 2.54 -8.76
N LEU A 75 -1.05 2.50 -7.83
CA LEU A 75 -2.03 1.41 -7.76
C LEU A 75 -2.89 1.33 -9.02
N ALA A 76 -3.38 2.47 -9.49
CA ALA A 76 -4.19 2.52 -10.70
C ALA A 76 -3.40 2.13 -11.95
N GLU A 77 -2.11 2.50 -12.02
CA GLU A 77 -1.18 2.06 -13.08
C GLU A 77 -1.00 0.54 -13.05
N ILE A 78 -0.65 -0.03 -11.88
CA ILE A 78 -0.45 -1.47 -11.72
C ILE A 78 -1.71 -2.25 -12.11
N ARG A 79 -2.87 -1.81 -11.63
CA ARG A 79 -4.16 -2.44 -11.94
C ARG A 79 -4.44 -2.44 -13.44
N ARG A 80 -4.22 -1.31 -14.12
CA ARG A 80 -4.48 -1.19 -15.56
C ARG A 80 -3.49 -2.01 -16.40
N ALA A 81 -2.21 -2.00 -16.04
CA ALA A 81 -1.15 -2.63 -16.83
C ALA A 81 -0.98 -4.13 -16.54
N HIS A 82 -1.25 -4.56 -15.31
CA HIS A 82 -0.96 -5.92 -14.83
C HIS A 82 -2.16 -6.65 -14.23
N GLY A 83 -3.32 -5.99 -14.07
CA GLY A 83 -4.51 -6.62 -13.48
C GLY A 83 -4.38 -6.94 -11.99
N LEU A 84 -3.36 -6.41 -11.31
CA LEU A 84 -3.08 -6.66 -9.89
C LEU A 84 -3.49 -5.48 -9.02
N VAL A 85 -3.90 -5.76 -7.78
CA VAL A 85 -4.24 -4.73 -6.78
C VAL A 85 -3.36 -4.93 -5.57
N MET A 86 -2.28 -4.14 -5.45
CA MET A 86 -1.46 -4.14 -4.24
C MET A 86 -2.31 -3.64 -3.06
N ASN A 87 -2.32 -4.36 -1.94
CA ASN A 87 -3.33 -4.21 -0.89
C ASN A 87 -2.75 -3.81 0.48
N SER A 88 -1.43 -3.63 0.59
CA SER A 88 -0.76 -3.25 1.82
C SER A 88 0.48 -2.38 1.55
N LEU A 89 0.90 -1.60 2.55
CA LEU A 89 2.19 -0.92 2.58
C LEU A 89 3.25 -1.71 3.38
N GLY A 90 2.99 -2.98 3.68
CA GLY A 90 3.82 -3.83 4.54
C GLY A 90 3.72 -3.48 6.03
N ILE A 91 2.65 -2.79 6.42
CA ILE A 91 2.33 -2.47 7.81
C ILE A 91 1.35 -3.54 8.27
N ASP A 92 1.87 -4.58 8.91
CA ASP A 92 1.14 -5.78 9.29
C ASP A 92 -0.07 -5.48 10.21
N PRO A 93 -1.31 -5.67 9.75
CA PRO A 93 -2.50 -5.65 10.59
C PRO A 93 -3.16 -7.03 10.54
N LYS A 94 -2.39 -8.12 10.67
CA LYS A 94 -2.99 -9.45 10.74
C LYS A 94 -3.74 -9.58 12.06
N GLU A 95 -5.04 -9.78 11.95
CA GLU A 95 -5.77 -10.94 12.48
C GLU A 95 -7.29 -10.76 12.20
N TRP A 96 -8.03 -11.86 11.97
CA TRP A 96 -9.50 -11.98 12.02
C TRP A 96 -10.34 -11.38 10.87
N MET A 97 -10.35 -12.00 9.67
CA MET A 97 -11.23 -11.58 8.54
C MET A 97 -12.28 -12.60 8.07
N ASP A 98 -12.33 -13.80 8.67
CA ASP A 98 -13.05 -14.94 8.08
C ASP A 98 -14.53 -15.10 8.50
N ASP A 99 -15.09 -14.14 9.24
CA ASP A 99 -16.45 -14.26 9.82
C ASP A 99 -17.53 -13.43 9.12
N GLY A 100 -17.23 -12.91 7.93
CA GLY A 100 -18.21 -12.31 7.01
C GLY A 100 -18.65 -10.88 7.38
N LYS A 101 -19.74 -10.42 6.75
CA LYS A 101 -20.18 -9.01 6.79
C LYS A 101 -20.82 -8.55 8.09
N ASP A 102 -21.23 -9.50 8.93
CA ASP A 102 -21.89 -9.24 10.22
C ASP A 102 -21.02 -9.66 11.42
N GLY A 103 -19.79 -10.12 11.14
CA GLY A 103 -18.85 -10.59 12.14
C GLY A 103 -17.90 -9.52 12.68
N PHE A 104 -16.94 -9.95 13.50
CA PHE A 104 -15.84 -9.16 14.02
C PHE A 104 -14.95 -8.60 12.91
N GLY A 105 -14.74 -9.32 11.81
CA GLY A 105 -14.02 -8.84 10.63
C GLY A 105 -14.65 -7.58 10.03
N ALA A 106 -15.98 -7.50 9.96
CA ALA A 106 -16.67 -6.29 9.53
C ALA A 106 -16.47 -5.11 10.49
N GLN A 107 -16.43 -5.38 11.80
CA GLN A 107 -16.11 -4.35 12.81
C GLN A 107 -14.68 -3.83 12.66
N ILE A 108 -13.72 -4.71 12.33
CA ILE A 108 -12.34 -4.33 12.06
C ILE A 108 -12.28 -3.41 10.83
N VAL A 109 -12.95 -3.77 9.73
CA VAL A 109 -13.02 -2.90 8.53
C VAL A 109 -13.56 -1.51 8.90
N ALA A 110 -14.69 -1.44 9.62
CA ALA A 110 -15.25 -0.16 10.06
C ALA A 110 -14.28 0.62 10.96
N HIS A 111 -13.64 -0.05 11.92
CA HIS A 111 -12.67 0.56 12.82
C HIS A 111 -11.47 1.14 12.06
N LEU A 112 -10.90 0.39 11.11
CA LEU A 112 -9.76 0.83 10.31
C LEU A 112 -10.11 2.05 9.46
N VAL A 113 -11.30 2.09 8.85
CA VAL A 113 -11.77 3.25 8.08
C VAL A 113 -11.93 4.48 8.97
N LEU A 114 -12.51 4.34 10.16
CA LEU A 114 -12.66 5.45 11.11
C LEU A 114 -11.30 5.99 11.57
N MET A 115 -10.36 5.09 11.88
CA MET A 115 -9.01 5.45 12.28
C MET A 115 -8.22 6.08 11.13
N ALA A 116 -8.37 5.58 9.90
CA ALA A 116 -7.77 6.17 8.71
C ALA A 116 -8.28 7.59 8.50
N ARG A 117 -9.60 7.81 8.56
CA ARG A 117 -10.22 9.14 8.43
C ARG A 117 -9.72 10.12 9.50
N TYR A 118 -9.67 9.69 10.75
CA TYR A 118 -9.20 10.53 11.86
C TYR A 118 -7.72 10.94 11.71
N ARG A 119 -6.85 9.99 11.35
CA ARG A 119 -5.43 10.27 11.10
C ARG A 119 -5.23 11.14 9.87
N ALA A 120 -6.00 10.90 8.80
CA ALA A 120 -5.94 11.69 7.58
C ALA A 120 -6.24 13.17 7.86
N GLU A 121 -7.32 13.46 8.59
CA GLU A 121 -7.68 14.81 9.01
C GLU A 121 -6.57 15.46 9.84
N SER A 122 -5.96 14.70 10.76
CA SER A 122 -4.85 15.17 11.61
C SER A 122 -3.58 15.50 10.81
N LEU A 123 -3.41 14.88 9.64
CA LEU A 123 -2.30 15.12 8.71
C LEU A 123 -2.65 16.16 7.62
N GLY A 124 -3.86 16.71 7.64
CA GLY A 124 -4.32 17.70 6.66
C GLY A 124 -4.85 17.12 5.35
N TYR A 125 -5.02 15.80 5.26
CA TYR A 125 -5.63 15.17 4.09
C TYR A 125 -7.13 15.40 4.04
N GLY A 126 -7.64 15.71 2.84
CA GLY A 126 -9.06 15.89 2.58
C GLY A 126 -9.78 14.59 2.21
N ARG A 127 -11.11 14.64 2.20
CA ARG A 127 -11.96 13.52 1.73
C ARG A 127 -11.61 13.09 0.30
N ALA A 128 -11.30 14.04 -0.58
CA ALA A 128 -11.04 13.75 -1.99
C ALA A 128 -9.80 12.86 -2.20
N GLU A 129 -8.75 13.06 -1.40
CA GLU A 129 -7.53 12.23 -1.47
C GLU A 129 -7.80 10.79 -0.99
N LEU A 130 -8.58 10.65 0.09
CA LEU A 130 -9.00 9.33 0.57
C LEU A 130 -9.85 8.58 -0.46
N VAL A 131 -10.81 9.26 -1.09
CA VAL A 131 -11.66 8.65 -2.12
C VAL A 131 -10.83 8.24 -3.34
N ARG A 132 -9.89 9.09 -3.80
CA ARG A 132 -9.01 8.72 -4.92
C ARG A 132 -8.18 7.47 -4.62
N LEU A 133 -7.72 7.31 -3.38
CA LEU A 133 -7.01 6.10 -2.99
C LEU A 133 -7.92 4.87 -3.04
N LEU A 134 -9.17 4.98 -2.56
CA LEU A 134 -10.15 3.88 -2.65
C LEU A 134 -10.49 3.52 -4.11
N ASP A 135 -10.75 4.52 -4.95
CA ASP A 135 -11.03 4.30 -6.38
C ASP A 135 -9.86 3.60 -7.10
N ALA A 136 -8.63 3.88 -6.66
CA ALA A 136 -7.42 3.25 -7.20
C ALA A 136 -7.26 1.78 -6.81
N THR A 137 -7.84 1.32 -5.69
CA THR A 137 -7.89 -0.10 -5.34
C THR A 137 -9.00 -0.84 -6.08
N GLY A 138 -10.06 -0.13 -6.48
CA GLY A 138 -11.16 -0.69 -7.29
C GLY A 138 -12.36 -1.14 -6.48
N VAL A 139 -12.46 -0.61 -5.26
CA VAL A 139 -13.59 -0.74 -4.34
C VAL A 139 -14.50 0.48 -4.46
#